data_AF-A0A935KLP4-F1
#
_entry.id   AF-A0A935KLP4-F1
#
_cell.length_a   1.000
_cell.length_b   1.000
_cell.length_c   1.000
_cell.angle_alpha   90.00
_cell.angle_beta   90.00
_cell.angle_gamma   90.00
#
_symmetry.space_group_name_H-M   'P 1'
#
loop_
_entity.id
_entity.type
_entity.pdbx_description
1 polymer ?
#
loop_
_entity_poly.entity_id
_entity_poly.type
_entity_poly.pdbx_seq_one_letter_code
_entity_poly.pdbx_strand_id
1 'polypeptide(L)'
;MKKLIPLLTIGSLALLQTATAQVNTVEFGKNRVQYQKFKWKYYQTENFNTYFSQDGLGLGKFVAQVAEQELPSIEEFVEYGSQRRINIVVYNNYDEMQQSNIGLGIDWQNTRRGDQAGQQ
;
A
#
# COMPACT_ATOMS: atom_id res chain seq x y z
N MET A 1 52.47 30.27 44.22
CA MET A 1 51.75 30.22 42.94
C MET A 1 51.06 28.86 42.84
N LYS A 2 49.72 28.86 42.84
CA LYS A 2 48.85 27.72 43.15
C LYS A 2 48.81 26.75 41.95
N LYS A 3 49.12 25.46 42.17
CA LYS A 3 48.95 24.40 41.15
C LYS A 3 47.48 24.00 41.11
N LEU A 4 46.72 24.60 40.19
CA LEU A 4 45.32 24.31 39.89
C LEU A 4 45.25 23.38 38.67
N ILE A 5 45.67 22.13 38.84
CA ILE A 5 45.50 21.08 37.83
C ILE A 5 45.24 19.78 38.59
N PRO A 6 44.03 19.61 39.16
CA PRO A 6 43.18 18.54 38.62
C PRO A 6 41.70 18.84 38.86
N LEU A 7 41.05 19.59 37.97
CA LEU A 7 39.58 19.68 38.00
C LEU A 7 38.94 19.58 36.62
N LEU A 8 39.74 19.52 35.56
CA LEU A 8 39.25 19.49 34.17
C LEU A 8 39.10 18.06 33.62
N THR A 9 39.71 17.06 34.28
CA THR A 9 39.61 15.65 33.88
C THR A 9 38.42 14.91 34.49
N ILE A 10 37.81 15.41 35.58
CA ILE A 10 36.67 14.75 36.24
C ILE A 10 35.33 15.12 35.56
N GLY A 11 35.25 16.28 34.92
CA GLY A 11 34.05 16.73 34.20
C GLY A 11 33.78 16.04 32.87
N SER A 12 34.76 15.30 32.31
CA SER A 12 34.59 14.60 31.03
C SER A 12 33.90 13.22 31.14
N LEU A 13 33.59 12.74 32.34
CA LEU A 13 33.00 11.41 32.52
C LEU A 13 31.45 11.40 32.60
N ALA A 14 30.80 12.55 32.36
CA ALA A 14 29.35 12.71 32.50
C ALA A 14 28.59 12.89 31.17
N LEU A 15 29.16 12.43 30.04
CA LEU A 15 28.40 12.19 28.81
C LEU A 15 28.39 10.69 28.50
N LEU A 16 27.75 9.91 29.37
CA LEU A 16 27.18 8.63 28.97
C LEU A 16 26.00 8.94 28.06
N GLN A 17 26.30 9.11 26.77
CA GLN A 17 25.29 9.21 25.72
C GLN A 17 24.54 7.88 25.68
N THR A 18 23.30 7.86 26.16
CA THR A 18 22.37 6.78 25.90
C THR A 18 22.00 6.85 24.42
N ALA A 19 22.76 6.13 23.60
CA ALA A 19 22.42 5.93 22.20
C ALA A 19 21.05 5.24 22.15
N THR A 20 20.02 6.00 21.81
CA THR A 20 18.71 5.42 21.47
C THR A 20 18.86 4.80 20.09
N ALA A 21 19.02 3.48 20.04
CA ALA A 21 18.91 2.76 18.78
C ALA A 21 17.47 2.96 18.26
N GLN A 22 17.30 3.64 17.13
CA GLN A 22 16.02 3.63 16.42
C GLN A 22 15.79 2.23 15.88
N VAL A 23 14.91 1.47 16.54
CA VAL A 23 14.41 0.21 16.00
C VAL A 23 13.38 0.56 14.93
N ASN A 24 13.75 0.41 13.66
CA ASN A 24 12.77 0.31 12.59
C ASN A 24 12.12 -1.07 12.71
N THR A 25 10.96 -1.16 13.35
CA THR A 25 10.10 -2.35 13.27
C THR A 25 9.45 -2.38 11.89
N VAL A 26 10.25 -2.71 10.88
CA VAL A 26 9.73 -3.21 9.61
C VAL A 26 9.54 -4.71 9.79
N GLU A 27 8.34 -5.21 9.52
CA GLU A 27 8.06 -6.64 9.51
C GLU A 27 8.85 -7.28 8.35
N PHE A 28 10.08 -7.69 8.63
CA PHE A 28 10.94 -8.39 7.68
C PHE A 28 10.49 -9.85 7.60
N GLY A 29 10.17 -10.34 6.41
CA GLY A 29 9.83 -11.76 6.23
C GLY A 29 9.03 -12.13 4.99
N LYS A 30 8.51 -11.16 4.22
CA LYS A 30 7.78 -11.44 2.98
C LYS A 30 8.33 -10.62 1.82
N ASN A 31 9.53 -10.97 1.36
CA ASN A 31 10.02 -10.43 0.11
C ASN A 31 9.26 -11.12 -1.03
N ARG A 32 8.18 -10.49 -1.53
CA ARG A 32 7.58 -10.89 -2.81
C ARG A 32 8.50 -10.37 -3.89
N VAL A 33 9.26 -11.26 -4.51
CA VAL A 33 10.08 -10.91 -5.67
C VAL A 33 9.13 -10.59 -6.81
N GLN A 34 8.98 -9.29 -7.10
CA GLN A 34 8.17 -8.83 -8.21
C GLN A 34 8.99 -8.94 -9.50
N TYR A 35 8.68 -9.93 -10.34
CA TYR A 35 9.37 -10.14 -11.61
C TYR A 35 8.84 -9.21 -12.72
N GLN A 36 7.58 -8.77 -12.60
CA GLN A 36 6.89 -7.98 -13.61
C GLN A 36 6.44 -6.62 -13.09
N LYS A 37 6.64 -5.56 -13.89
CA LYS A 37 6.12 -4.22 -13.58
C LYS A 37 4.63 -4.16 -13.88
N PHE A 38 3.80 -4.06 -12.85
CA PHE A 38 2.36 -3.88 -13.02
C PHE A 38 2.05 -2.47 -13.55
N LYS A 39 1.35 -2.40 -14.67
CA LYS A 39 0.70 -1.17 -15.15
C LYS A 39 -0.78 -1.25 -14.80
N TRP A 40 -1.13 -0.68 -13.67
CA TRP A 40 -2.52 -0.63 -13.23
C TRP A 40 -3.29 0.41 -14.05
N LYS A 41 -4.46 0.00 -14.53
CA LYS A 41 -5.48 0.89 -15.07
C LYS A 41 -6.77 0.63 -14.30
N TYR A 42 -7.72 1.54 -14.41
CA TYR A 42 -9.03 1.35 -13.81
C TYR A 42 -10.14 1.70 -14.79
N TYR A 43 -11.27 1.03 -14.61
CA TYR A 43 -12.54 1.34 -15.24
C TYR A 43 -13.51 1.76 -14.14
N GLN A 44 -14.07 2.95 -14.29
CA GLN A 44 -14.95 3.55 -13.29
C GLN A 44 -16.40 3.45 -13.77
N THR A 45 -17.27 3.01 -12.87
CA THR A 45 -18.72 2.99 -13.02
C THR A 45 -19.36 3.89 -11.95
N GLU A 46 -20.68 3.81 -11.80
CA GLU A 46 -21.41 4.61 -10.81
C GLU A 46 -20.94 4.26 -9.39
N ASN A 47 -20.90 2.97 -9.08
CA ASN A 47 -20.66 2.45 -7.74
C ASN A 47 -19.29 1.77 -7.56
N PHE A 48 -18.52 1.55 -8.63
CA PHE A 48 -17.25 0.81 -8.55
C PHE A 48 -16.07 1.51 -9.24
N ASN A 49 -14.87 1.28 -8.70
CA ASN A 49 -13.60 1.47 -9.39
C ASN A 49 -12.96 0.09 -9.59
N THR A 50 -12.94 -0.42 -10.82
CA THR A 50 -12.36 -1.74 -11.13
C THR A 50 -10.95 -1.57 -11.67
N TYR A 51 -9.96 -1.92 -10.86
CA TYR A 51 -8.54 -1.93 -11.21
C TYR A 51 -8.16 -3.24 -11.89
N PHE A 52 -7.41 -3.15 -12.98
CA PHE A 52 -6.93 -4.31 -13.73
C PHE A 52 -5.49 -4.10 -14.20
N SER A 53 -4.77 -5.21 -14.33
CA SER A 53 -3.40 -5.25 -14.84
C SER A 53 -3.38 -5.18 -16.37
N GLN A 54 -2.18 -5.17 -16.96
CA GLN A 54 -2.00 -5.05 -18.41
C GLN A 54 -2.83 -6.09 -19.18
N ASP A 55 -3.42 -5.69 -20.30
CA ASP A 55 -4.31 -6.52 -21.14
C ASP A 55 -5.60 -7.04 -20.45
N GLY A 56 -5.87 -6.63 -19.20
CA GLY A 56 -7.04 -7.01 -18.42
C GLY A 56 -8.31 -6.17 -18.67
N LEU A 57 -8.34 -5.31 -19.69
CA LEU A 57 -9.47 -4.37 -19.90
C LEU A 57 -10.82 -5.09 -20.08
N GLY A 58 -10.84 -6.15 -20.88
CA GLY A 58 -12.06 -6.92 -21.14
C GLY A 58 -12.61 -7.55 -19.85
N LEU A 59 -11.72 -8.16 -19.07
CA LEU A 59 -12.06 -8.76 -17.77
C LEU A 59 -12.50 -7.70 -16.76
N GLY A 60 -11.80 -6.57 -16.68
CA GLY A 60 -12.16 -5.45 -15.81
C GLY A 60 -13.53 -4.86 -16.11
N LYS A 61 -13.89 -4.69 -17.39
CA LYS A 61 -15.23 -4.24 -17.79
C LYS A 61 -16.32 -5.26 -17.46
N PHE A 62 -16.07 -6.53 -17.73
CA PHE A 62 -17.00 -7.61 -17.40
C PHE A 62 -17.29 -7.65 -15.90
N VAL A 63 -16.24 -7.61 -15.06
CA VAL A 63 -16.38 -7.59 -13.60
C VAL A 63 -17.15 -6.35 -13.15
N ALA A 64 -16.84 -5.17 -13.68
CA ALA A 64 -17.56 -3.95 -13.32
C ALA A 64 -19.05 -4.03 -13.68
N GLN A 65 -19.40 -4.57 -14.84
CA GLN A 65 -20.78 -4.73 -15.27
C GLN A 65 -21.55 -5.70 -14.37
N VAL A 66 -20.95 -6.85 -14.04
CA VAL A 66 -21.57 -7.82 -13.13
C VAL A 66 -21.72 -7.23 -11.73
N ALA A 67 -20.71 -6.50 -11.24
CA ALA A 67 -20.78 -5.87 -9.93
C ALA A 67 -21.94 -4.85 -9.81
N GLU A 68 -22.15 -4.03 -10.84
CA GLU A 68 -23.29 -3.10 -10.89
C GLU A 68 -24.64 -3.82 -10.94
N GLN A 69 -24.71 -4.95 -11.64
CA GLN A 69 -25.93 -5.75 -11.73
C GLN A 69 -26.32 -6.39 -10.39
N GLU A 70 -25.34 -6.88 -9.63
CA GLU A 70 -25.56 -7.59 -8.36
C GLU A 70 -25.69 -6.65 -7.15
N LEU A 71 -25.17 -5.42 -7.25
CA LEU A 71 -25.15 -4.47 -6.14
C LEU A 71 -26.55 -4.24 -5.51
N PRO A 72 -27.64 -4.02 -6.25
CA PRO A 72 -28.96 -3.79 -5.65
C PRO A 72 -29.42 -4.94 -4.76
N SER A 73 -29.16 -6.19 -5.17
CA SER A 73 -29.54 -7.37 -4.38
C SER A 73 -28.72 -7.48 -3.10
N ILE A 74 -27.44 -7.11 -3.14
CA ILE A 74 -26.56 -7.12 -1.97
C ILE A 74 -26.96 -6.00 -1.00
N GLU A 75 -27.25 -4.79 -1.51
CA GLU A 75 -27.67 -3.66 -0.69
C GLU A 75 -29.02 -3.92 -0.01
N GLU A 76 -29.96 -4.57 -0.69
CA GLU A 76 -31.23 -5.02 -0.10
C GLU A 76 -31.00 -6.07 0.98
N PHE A 77 -30.15 -7.07 0.74
CA PHE A 77 -29.86 -8.13 1.70
C PHE A 77 -29.16 -7.62 2.98
N VAL A 78 -28.26 -6.63 2.85
CA VAL A 78 -27.49 -6.08 3.96
C VAL A 78 -28.19 -4.86 4.60
N GLU A 79 -29.28 -4.36 4.00
CA GLU A 79 -29.98 -3.12 4.38
C GLU A 79 -29.05 -1.90 4.49
N TYR A 80 -27.98 -1.87 3.70
CA TYR A 80 -26.96 -0.82 3.74
C TYR A 80 -26.45 -0.49 2.35
N GLY A 81 -26.59 0.78 1.96
CA GLY A 81 -26.09 1.31 0.70
C GLY A 81 -24.66 1.83 0.80
N SER A 82 -23.86 1.64 -0.24
CA SER A 82 -22.47 2.12 -0.22
C SER A 82 -22.39 3.64 -0.36
N GLN A 83 -21.74 4.33 0.59
CA GLN A 83 -21.56 5.79 0.53
C GLN A 83 -20.44 6.24 -0.42
N ARG A 84 -19.57 5.31 -0.84
CA ARG A 84 -18.42 5.58 -1.70
C ARG A 84 -18.29 4.47 -2.73
N ARG A 85 -17.61 4.76 -3.85
CA ARG A 85 -17.31 3.73 -4.83
C ARG A 85 -16.46 2.62 -4.21
N ILE A 86 -16.89 1.38 -4.43
CA ILE A 86 -16.19 0.18 -3.98
C ILE A 86 -15.04 -0.09 -4.95
N ASN A 87 -13.85 -0.38 -4.43
CA ASN A 87 -12.70 -0.71 -5.25
C ASN A 87 -12.63 -2.23 -5.48
N ILE A 88 -12.61 -2.65 -6.73
CA ILE A 88 -12.40 -4.05 -7.12
C ILE A 88 -11.03 -4.16 -7.79
N VAL A 89 -10.25 -5.18 -7.43
CA VAL A 89 -8.94 -5.44 -8.05
C VAL A 89 -8.99 -6.77 -8.76
N VAL A 90 -8.67 -6.75 -10.04
CA VAL A 90 -8.76 -7.89 -10.94
C VAL A 90 -7.35 -8.23 -11.43
N TYR A 91 -6.98 -9.50 -11.25
CA TYR A 91 -5.71 -10.07 -11.72
C TYR A 91 -5.99 -10.99 -12.90
N ASN A 92 -5.10 -11.01 -13.90
CA ASN A 92 -5.26 -11.91 -15.04
C ASN A 92 -4.99 -13.38 -14.68
N ASN A 93 -4.13 -13.61 -13.68
CA ASN A 93 -3.74 -14.93 -13.23
C ASN A 93 -3.34 -14.90 -11.74
N TYR A 94 -3.19 -16.10 -11.18
CA TYR A 94 -2.85 -16.28 -9.77
C TYR A 94 -1.44 -15.78 -9.44
N ASP A 95 -0.48 -15.89 -10.36
CA ASP A 95 0.90 -15.45 -10.14
C ASP A 95 1.00 -13.92 -10.01
N GLU A 96 0.20 -13.17 -10.77
CA GLU A 96 0.06 -11.73 -10.66
C GLU A 96 -0.47 -11.33 -9.27
N MET A 97 -1.49 -12.03 -8.78
CA MET A 97 -2.00 -11.86 -7.41
C MET A 97 -0.91 -12.19 -6.38
N GLN A 98 -0.08 -13.20 -6.67
CA GLN A 98 1.03 -13.61 -5.81
C GLN A 98 2.23 -12.66 -5.82
N GLN A 99 2.33 -11.77 -6.80
CA GLN A 99 3.42 -10.79 -6.91
C GLN A 99 2.96 -9.36 -6.59
N SER A 100 1.66 -9.08 -6.62
CA SER A 100 1.12 -7.75 -6.38
C SER A 100 1.32 -7.31 -4.93
N ASN A 101 1.62 -6.03 -4.72
CA ASN A 101 1.73 -5.45 -3.38
C ASN A 101 0.40 -4.89 -2.84
N ILE A 102 -0.68 -5.00 -3.61
CA ILE A 102 -2.01 -4.56 -3.17
C ILE A 102 -2.47 -5.48 -2.02
N GLY A 103 -2.82 -4.88 -0.89
CA GLY A 103 -3.32 -5.60 0.29
C GLY A 103 -2.25 -6.11 1.26
N LEU A 104 -0.96 -5.88 1.02
CA LEU A 104 0.12 -6.30 1.92
C LEU A 104 0.45 -5.29 3.05
N GLY A 105 -0.35 -4.23 3.22
CA GLY A 105 -0.15 -3.21 4.26
C GLY A 105 -1.18 -2.07 4.16
N ILE A 106 -0.96 -0.99 4.93
CA ILE A 106 -1.83 0.21 5.01
C ILE A 106 -1.75 1.09 3.74
N ASP A 107 -0.97 0.69 2.73
CA ASP A 107 -0.60 1.57 1.62
C ASP A 107 -1.41 1.33 0.34
N TRP A 108 -2.72 1.59 0.37
CA TRP A 108 -3.43 1.97 -0.86
C TRP A 108 -2.81 3.23 -1.50
N GLN A 109 -2.06 4.03 -0.72
CA GLN A 109 -1.36 5.23 -1.17
C GLN A 109 -0.12 4.94 -2.03
N ASN A 110 0.60 3.82 -1.81
CA ASN A 110 1.80 3.52 -2.59
C ASN A 110 1.47 3.09 -4.03
N THR A 111 0.34 2.42 -4.23
CA THR A 111 -0.14 2.05 -5.59
C THR A 111 -0.44 3.29 -6.43
N ARG A 112 -1.08 4.32 -5.86
CA ARG A 112 -1.43 5.57 -6.57
C ARG A 112 -0.22 6.37 -7.04
N ARG A 113 0.93 6.25 -6.37
CA ARG A 113 2.16 6.99 -6.72
C ARG A 113 2.82 6.42 -7.99
N GLY A 114 2.61 5.14 -8.31
CA GLY A 114 3.03 4.53 -9.58
C GLY A 114 2.14 4.90 -10.77
N ASP A 115 0.85 5.17 -10.51
CA ASP A 115 -0.16 5.45 -11.54
C ASP A 115 -0.02 6.84 -12.18
N GLN A 116 0.64 7.80 -11.50
CA GLN A 116 0.87 9.14 -12.04
C GLN A 116 1.93 9.19 -13.17
N ALA A 117 2.66 8.11 -13.42
CA ALA A 117 3.58 8.00 -14.55
C ALA A 117 2.90 7.56 -15.87
N GLY A 118 1.62 7.17 -15.82
CA GLY A 118 0.88 6.62 -16.97
C GLY A 118 -0.21 7.52 -17.54
N GLN A 119 -0.33 8.76 -17.07
CA GLN A 119 -1.27 9.74 -17.63
C GLN A 119 -0.62 10.50 -18.78
N GLN A 120 -0.53 9.85 -19.95
CA GLN A 120 -0.51 10.48 -21.27
C GLN A 120 -1.40 9.66 -22.20
#